data_AF-A0A4Q8LNQ7-F1
#
_entry.id   AF-A0A4Q8LNQ7-F1
#
_cell.length_a   1.000
_cell.length_b   1.000
_cell.length_c   1.000
_cell.angle_alpha   90.00
_cell.angle_beta   90.00
_cell.angle_gamma   90.00
#
_symmetry.space_group_name_H-M   'P 1'
#
loop_
_entity.id
_entity.type
_entity.pdbx_description
1 polymer ?
#
loop_
_entity_poly.entity_id
_entity_poly.type
_entity_poly.pdbx_seq_one_letter_code
_entity_poly.pdbx_strand_id
1 'polypeptide(L)'
;MPRAPACGTVRGLAITPDTKESPMKRILLSLALCLLAGTALAAGSVRFGNKLVSTGDSAGKVTQVAGKPDRVIPLQNEYSANIGERWEYDQSQKTIQIIFKDGRVTDIQEIYN
;
A
#
# COMPACT_ATOMS: atom_id res chain seq x y z
N MET A 1 -69.30 22.03 35.28
CA MET A 1 -68.40 23.11 35.74
C MET A 1 -67.82 22.69 37.08
N PRO A 2 -66.53 22.93 37.43
CA PRO A 2 -65.73 24.09 37.01
C PRO A 2 -64.24 23.85 36.65
N ARG A 3 -63.66 24.91 36.05
CA ARG A 3 -62.26 25.43 36.13
C ARG A 3 -61.10 24.68 35.47
N ALA A 4 -60.65 25.23 34.33
CA ALA A 4 -59.23 25.35 34.02
C ALA A 4 -58.53 26.27 35.04
N PRO A 5 -57.23 26.11 35.33
CA PRO A 5 -56.26 26.96 34.62
C PRO A 5 -54.83 26.38 34.41
N ALA A 6 -54.24 26.86 33.31
CA ALA A 6 -52.89 27.43 33.17
C ALA A 6 -51.61 26.56 33.04
N CYS A 7 -50.82 27.03 32.06
CA CYS A 7 -49.37 27.27 32.10
C CYS A 7 -48.40 26.08 31.89
N GLY A 8 -47.56 26.20 30.86
CA GLY A 8 -46.37 25.35 30.72
C GLY A 8 -45.77 25.30 29.32
N THR A 9 -45.20 26.41 28.85
CA THR A 9 -44.30 26.44 27.69
C THR A 9 -43.09 25.54 27.94
N VAL A 10 -42.83 24.57 27.06
CA VAL A 10 -41.51 23.95 26.93
C VAL A 10 -41.07 24.05 25.48
N ARG A 11 -40.18 25.01 25.22
CA ARG A 11 -39.44 25.20 23.98
C ARG A 11 -38.62 23.94 23.68
N GLY A 12 -38.95 23.22 22.61
CA GLY A 12 -38.05 22.26 21.99
C GLY A 12 -36.89 23.00 21.32
N LEU A 13 -35.71 22.96 21.93
CA LEU A 13 -34.46 23.38 21.32
C LEU A 13 -33.99 22.26 20.37
N ALA A 14 -34.46 22.27 19.13
CA ALA A 14 -33.86 21.46 18.08
C ALA A 14 -32.53 22.11 17.69
N ILE A 15 -31.44 21.50 18.13
CA ILE A 15 -30.06 21.87 17.82
C ILE A 15 -29.83 21.46 16.36
N THR A 16 -29.99 22.37 15.40
CA THR A 16 -29.40 22.20 14.07
C THR A 16 -27.96 22.69 14.13
N PRO A 17 -26.94 21.85 13.87
CA PRO A 17 -25.64 22.38 13.50
C PRO A 17 -25.74 22.90 12.05
N ASP A 18 -26.21 24.14 11.87
CA ASP A 18 -25.95 24.87 10.62
C ASP A 18 -24.50 25.37 10.68
N THR A 19 -23.56 24.45 10.53
CA THR A 19 -22.16 24.79 10.34
C THR A 19 -22.02 25.31 8.92
N LYS A 20 -22.06 26.64 8.79
CA LYS A 20 -21.71 27.39 7.58
C LYS A 20 -20.22 27.16 7.28
N GLU A 21 -19.90 26.01 6.71
CA GLU A 21 -18.57 25.63 6.27
C GLU A 21 -18.11 26.61 5.17
N SER A 22 -17.13 27.46 5.48
CA SER A 22 -16.53 28.38 4.51
C SER A 22 -16.00 27.60 3.29
N PRO A 23 -16.25 28.05 2.05
CA PRO A 23 -15.81 27.34 0.84
C PRO A 23 -14.28 27.13 0.82
N MET A 24 -13.53 28.04 1.44
CA MET A 24 -12.07 27.90 1.60
C MET A 24 -11.68 26.74 2.51
N LYS A 25 -12.47 26.48 3.57
CA LYS A 25 -12.22 25.38 4.51
C LYS A 25 -12.48 24.02 3.85
N ARG A 26 -13.50 23.93 2.99
CA ARG A 26 -13.75 22.75 2.15
C ARG A 26 -12.62 22.48 1.16
N ILE A 27 -12.09 23.52 0.52
CA ILE A 27 -10.95 23.42 -0.42
C ILE A 27 -9.67 23.02 0.34
N LEU A 28 -9.42 23.59 1.51
CA LEU A 28 -8.26 23.23 2.34
C LEU A 28 -8.36 21.78 2.83
N LEU A 29 -9.56 21.32 3.19
CA LEU A 29 -9.81 19.94 3.60
C LEU A 29 -9.63 18.95 2.43
N SER A 30 -10.08 19.29 1.22
CA SER A 30 -9.86 18.44 0.05
C SER A 30 -8.39 18.40 -0.38
N LEU A 31 -7.68 19.52 -0.29
CA LEU A 31 -6.23 19.58 -0.57
C LEU A 31 -5.44 18.75 0.45
N ALA A 32 -5.81 18.84 1.73
CA ALA A 32 -5.22 18.02 2.80
C ALA A 32 -5.47 16.52 2.60
N LEU A 33 -6.66 16.12 2.14
CA LEU A 33 -6.98 14.72 1.88
C LEU A 33 -6.20 14.14 0.68
N CYS A 34 -5.96 14.94 -0.36
CA CYS A 34 -5.09 14.56 -1.48
C CYS A 34 -3.63 14.32 -1.06
N LEU A 35 -3.14 15.05 -0.05
CA LEU A 35 -1.78 14.89 0.47
C LEU A 35 -1.58 13.56 1.23
N LEU A 36 -2.65 12.93 1.73
CA LEU A 36 -2.58 11.61 2.38
C LEU A 36 -2.65 10.43 1.39
N ALA A 37 -2.92 10.67 0.11
CA ALA A 37 -3.25 9.62 -0.86
C ALA A 37 -2.05 8.84 -1.44
N GLY A 38 -0.81 9.04 -0.97
CA GLY A 38 0.36 8.59 -1.72
C GLY A 38 1.51 8.00 -0.92
N THR A 39 1.33 6.79 -0.36
CA THR A 39 2.46 5.85 -0.22
C THR A 39 2.06 4.50 -0.82
N ALA A 40 2.13 4.40 -2.16
CA ALA A 40 2.13 3.11 -2.82
C ALA A 40 3.47 2.43 -2.52
N LEU A 41 3.56 1.73 -1.39
CA LEU A 41 4.59 0.72 -1.19
C LEU A 41 4.41 -0.28 -2.32
N ALA A 42 5.39 -0.38 -3.23
CA ALA A 42 5.37 -1.31 -4.34
C ALA A 42 5.45 -2.75 -3.81
N ALA A 43 4.33 -3.27 -3.32
CA ALA A 43 4.14 -4.67 -3.00
C ALA A 43 3.95 -5.41 -4.34
N GLY A 44 5.07 -5.71 -4.98
CA GLY A 44 5.09 -6.51 -6.20
C GLY A 44 4.69 -7.96 -5.91
N SER A 45 3.93 -8.54 -6.82
CA SER A 45 3.75 -9.99 -6.87
C SER A 45 3.86 -10.44 -8.32
N VAL A 46 4.48 -11.59 -8.53
CA VAL A 46 4.71 -12.14 -9.87
C VAL A 46 4.29 -13.60 -9.90
N ARG A 47 3.70 -14.00 -11.02
CA ARG A 47 3.22 -15.35 -11.24
C ARG A 47 4.30 -16.18 -11.94
N PHE A 48 4.60 -17.32 -11.35
CA PHE A 48 5.43 -18.38 -11.95
C PHE A 48 4.55 -19.62 -12.15
N GLY A 49 4.22 -19.92 -13.41
CA GLY A 49 3.33 -21.03 -13.76
C GLY A 49 1.95 -20.89 -13.11
N ASN A 50 1.63 -21.75 -12.14
CA ASN A 50 0.36 -21.73 -11.38
C ASN A 50 0.51 -21.20 -9.94
N LYS A 51 1.70 -20.73 -9.57
CA LYS A 51 2.01 -20.24 -8.23
C LYS A 51 2.43 -18.77 -8.29
N LEU A 52 2.35 -18.10 -7.14
CA LEU A 52 2.62 -16.67 -7.00
C LEU A 52 3.73 -16.46 -5.98
N VAL A 53 4.66 -15.57 -6.34
CA VAL A 53 5.71 -15.07 -5.46
C VAL A 53 5.37 -13.62 -5.11
N SER A 54 5.39 -13.31 -3.83
CA SER A 54 5.09 -11.97 -3.31
C SER A 54 6.18 -11.46 -2.40
N THR A 55 6.23 -10.14 -2.20
CA THR A 55 7.02 -9.51 -1.15
C THR A 55 6.78 -10.19 0.20
N GLY A 56 7.86 -10.47 0.95
CA GLY A 56 7.85 -11.17 2.24
C GLY A 56 8.11 -12.68 2.15
N ASP A 57 8.00 -13.27 0.97
CA ASP A 57 8.30 -14.69 0.75
C ASP A 57 9.78 -15.00 1.01
N SER A 58 10.07 -16.21 1.48
CA SER A 58 11.46 -16.65 1.69
C SER A 58 12.11 -17.08 0.37
N ALA A 59 13.43 -16.91 0.26
CA ALA A 59 14.21 -17.36 -0.89
C ALA A 59 14.01 -18.85 -1.22
N GLY A 60 13.85 -19.70 -0.20
CA GLY A 60 13.52 -21.11 -0.37
C GLY A 60 12.16 -21.35 -1.05
N LYS A 61 11.12 -20.60 -0.65
CA LYS A 61 9.80 -20.66 -1.29
C LYS A 61 9.90 -20.20 -2.74
N VAL A 62 10.63 -19.12 -3.02
CA VAL A 62 10.82 -18.63 -4.40
C VAL A 62 11.51 -19.69 -5.25
N THR A 63 12.57 -20.32 -4.76
CA THR A 63 13.26 -21.39 -5.49
C THR A 63 12.34 -22.60 -5.77
N GLN A 64 11.46 -22.95 -4.83
CA GLN A 64 10.50 -24.04 -5.02
C GLN A 64 9.40 -23.70 -6.04
N VAL A 65 9.02 -22.42 -6.14
CA VAL A 65 7.94 -21.93 -7.00
C VAL A 65 8.44 -21.62 -8.41
N ALA A 66 9.51 -20.84 -8.52
CA ALA A 66 10.07 -20.31 -9.75
C ALA A 66 11.20 -21.19 -10.32
N GLY A 67 11.74 -22.11 -9.52
CA GLY A 67 12.94 -22.87 -9.87
C GLY A 67 14.23 -22.08 -9.58
N LYS A 68 15.32 -22.56 -10.18
CA LYS A 68 16.64 -21.94 -10.06
C LYS A 68 16.65 -20.62 -10.87
N PRO A 69 17.16 -19.51 -10.31
CA PRO A 69 17.34 -18.27 -11.07
C PRO A 69 18.41 -18.42 -12.14
N ASP A 70 18.28 -17.66 -13.22
CA ASP A 70 19.26 -17.60 -14.31
C ASP A 70 20.52 -16.85 -13.86
N ARG A 71 20.33 -15.80 -13.06
CA ARG A 71 21.42 -15.00 -12.48
C ARG A 71 21.18 -14.67 -11.02
N VAL A 72 22.25 -14.69 -10.24
CA VAL A 72 22.27 -14.19 -8.86
C VAL A 72 23.36 -13.13 -8.78
N ILE A 73 22.96 -11.88 -8.49
CA ILE A 73 23.85 -10.73 -8.38
C ILE A 73 23.82 -10.26 -6.92
N PRO A 74 24.93 -10.32 -6.17
CA PRO A 74 24.99 -9.71 -4.84
C PRO A 74 24.87 -8.20 -4.97
N LEU A 75 23.97 -7.60 -4.20
CA LEU A 75 23.82 -6.16 -4.10
C LEU A 75 24.79 -5.64 -3.05
N GLN A 76 25.60 -4.65 -3.41
CA GLN A 76 26.57 -4.04 -2.52
C GLN A 76 26.30 -2.54 -2.37
N ASN A 77 26.62 -1.98 -1.20
CA ASN A 77 26.63 -0.54 -1.00
C ASN A 77 27.95 0.10 -1.45
N GLU A 78 28.07 1.42 -1.30
CA GLU A 78 29.28 2.19 -1.61
C GLU A 78 30.54 1.73 -0.83
N TYR A 79 30.37 0.99 0.27
CA TYR A 79 31.43 0.40 1.07
C TYR A 79 31.69 -1.08 0.75
N SER A 80 31.16 -1.59 -0.36
CA SER A 80 31.26 -3.02 -0.76
C SER A 80 30.64 -4.02 0.23
N ALA A 81 29.79 -3.55 1.15
CA ALA A 81 29.07 -4.44 2.06
C ALA A 81 27.87 -5.05 1.31
N ASN A 82 27.68 -6.36 1.47
CA ASN A 82 26.52 -7.05 0.91
C ASN A 82 25.24 -6.60 1.63
N ILE A 83 24.32 -6.00 0.89
CA ILE A 83 23.02 -5.50 1.38
C ILE A 83 21.84 -6.36 0.91
N GLY A 84 22.10 -7.45 0.20
CA GLY A 84 21.10 -8.34 -0.36
C GLY A 84 21.56 -9.01 -1.65
N GLU A 85 20.60 -9.65 -2.32
CA GLU A 85 20.83 -10.37 -3.56
C GLU A 85 19.72 -10.00 -4.56
N ARG A 86 20.07 -9.86 -5.82
CA ARG A 86 19.11 -9.78 -6.92
C ARG A 86 19.16 -11.09 -7.69
N TRP A 87 18.02 -11.74 -7.77
CA TRP A 87 17.83 -12.93 -8.59
C TRP A 87 17.09 -12.54 -9.86
N GLU A 88 17.56 -13.00 -10.99
CA GLU A 88 16.97 -12.71 -12.30
C GLU A 88 16.44 -14.00 -12.92
N TYR A 89 15.22 -13.91 -13.45
CA TYR A 89 14.55 -14.96 -14.19
C TYR A 89 14.23 -14.44 -15.58
N ASP A 90 14.96 -14.92 -16.58
CA ASP A 90 14.81 -14.53 -17.96
C ASP A 90 13.66 -15.31 -18.59
N GLN A 91 12.62 -14.60 -19.02
CA GLN A 91 11.53 -15.15 -19.83
C GLN A 91 11.61 -14.58 -21.24
N SER A 92 10.94 -15.24 -22.19
CA SER A 92 11.02 -14.91 -23.62
C SER A 92 10.69 -13.46 -23.97
N GLN A 93 9.91 -12.75 -23.14
CA GLN A 93 9.43 -11.38 -23.40
C GLN A 93 9.76 -10.39 -22.27
N LYS A 94 10.28 -10.89 -21.14
CA LYS A 94 10.55 -10.06 -19.96
C LYS A 94 11.55 -10.74 -19.04
N THR A 95 12.26 -9.93 -18.27
CA THR A 95 13.14 -10.34 -17.18
C THR A 95 12.46 -10.03 -15.85
N ILE A 96 12.30 -11.03 -14.99
CA ILE A 96 11.78 -10.82 -13.64
C ILE A 96 12.97 -10.68 -12.71
N GLN A 97 13.09 -9.53 -12.05
CA GLN A 97 14.09 -9.28 -11.04
C GLN A 97 13.45 -9.35 -9.65
N ILE A 98 14.02 -10.17 -8.78
CA ILE A 98 13.57 -10.34 -7.40
C ILE A 98 14.71 -9.93 -6.48
N ILE A 99 14.48 -8.96 -5.61
CA ILE A 99 15.46 -8.53 -4.62
C ILE A 99 15.18 -9.22 -3.29
N PHE A 100 16.22 -9.85 -2.76
CA PHE A 100 16.24 -10.45 -1.44
C PHE A 100 17.06 -9.60 -0.48
N LYS A 101 16.52 -9.36 0.70
CA LYS A 101 17.26 -8.86 1.87
C LYS A 101 16.92 -9.73 3.06
N ASP A 102 17.93 -10.07 3.86
CA ASP A 102 17.79 -10.96 5.01
C ASP A 102 17.05 -12.29 4.68
N GLY A 103 17.27 -12.81 3.46
CA GLY A 103 16.66 -14.05 2.97
C GLY A 103 15.18 -13.96 2.57
N ARG A 104 14.60 -12.75 2.51
CA ARG A 104 13.21 -12.50 2.13
C ARG A 104 13.10 -11.58 0.92
N VAL A 105 12.06 -11.80 0.12
CA VAL A 105 11.73 -10.92 -1.00
C VAL A 105 11.34 -9.56 -0.46
N THR A 106 12.07 -8.52 -0.87
CA THR A 106 11.75 -7.13 -0.53
C THR A 106 11.19 -6.36 -1.69
N ASP A 107 11.54 -6.74 -2.92
CA ASP A 107 11.10 -6.04 -4.13
C ASP A 107 11.03 -7.01 -5.31
N ILE A 108 10.09 -6.75 -6.22
CA ILE A 108 9.86 -7.55 -7.43
C ILE A 108 9.62 -6.59 -8.59
N GLN A 109 10.42 -6.72 -9.65
CA GLN A 109 10.33 -5.90 -10.84
C GLN A 109 10.23 -6.78 -12.08
N GLU A 110 9.43 -6.34 -13.04
CA GLU A 110 9.30 -6.98 -14.35
C GLU A 110 9.79 -6.00 -15.42
N ILE A 111 10.87 -6.37 -16.11
CA ILE A 111 11.47 -5.58 -17.18
C ILE A 111 11.11 -6.23 -18.50
N TYR A 112 10.31 -5.55 -19.32
CA TYR A 112 9.90 -6.05 -20.63
C TYR A 112 10.96 -5.71 -21.67
N ASN A 113 11.22 -6.65 -22.58
CA ASN A 113 12.20 -6.49 -23.67
C ASN A 113 11.58 -5.86 -24.92
#